data_AF-A0A0E3VWG2-F1
#
_entry.id   AF-A0A0E3VWG2-F1
#
_cell.length_a   1.000
_cell.length_b   1.000
_cell.length_c   1.000
_cell.angle_alpha   90.00
_cell.angle_beta   90.00
_cell.angle_gamma   90.00
#
_symmetry.space_group_name_H-M   'P 1'
#
loop_
_entity.id
_entity.type
_entity.pdbx_description
1 polymer ?
#
loop_
_entity_poly.entity_id
_entity_poly.type
_entity_poly.pdbx_seq_one_letter_code
_entity_poly.pdbx_strand_id
1 'polypeptide(L)'
;MSLQILPGQTVNLGGKVTFGVTARKPGYLILVDVDAEGRMSQIFPTPELLAQSDGRDINLVKPGVEFVVPTPAARQRGFEYVVSPPTGSAVMIAILSERRLQLLDLPDLPRKLQDQAEALSYLTAWTSELRVPDNGSGKLVTNNWSFDVKSYSIK
;
A
#
# COMPACT_ATOMS: atom_id res chain seq x y z
N MET A 1 1.41 12.54 3.02
CA MET A 1 2.60 11.75 2.64
C MET A 1 2.84 11.96 1.15
N SER A 2 3.85 11.32 0.57
CA SER A 2 3.97 11.21 -0.88
C SER A 2 4.30 9.78 -1.29
N LEU A 3 3.75 9.35 -2.41
CA LEU A 3 4.02 8.08 -3.10
C LEU A 3 4.62 8.39 -4.47
N GLN A 4 5.62 7.61 -4.87
CA GLN A 4 6.21 7.62 -6.20
C GLN A 4 6.28 6.20 -6.76
N ILE A 5 6.05 6.05 -8.06
CA ILE A 5 6.19 4.79 -8.79
C ILE A 5 7.37 4.96 -9.74
N LEU A 6 8.33 4.04 -9.68
CA LEU A 6 9.55 4.04 -10.51
C LEU A 6 9.57 2.78 -11.39
N PRO A 7 10.02 2.89 -12.65
CA PRO A 7 10.66 4.06 -13.27
C PRO A 7 9.68 5.15 -13.74
N GLY A 8 8.36 4.89 -13.68
CA GLY A 8 7.34 5.88 -14.01
C GLY A 8 5.93 5.30 -13.93
N GLN A 9 4.96 6.08 -14.41
CA GLN A 9 3.52 5.73 -14.38
C GLN A 9 3.05 4.92 -15.59
N THR A 10 3.94 4.65 -16.54
CA THR A 10 3.69 3.68 -17.62
C THR A 10 4.74 2.59 -17.49
N VAL A 11 4.29 1.37 -17.27
CA VAL A 11 5.12 0.21 -17.02
C VAL A 11 4.75 -0.89 -17.99
N ASN A 12 5.73 -1.69 -18.40
CA ASN A 12 5.49 -2.80 -19.32
C ASN A 12 5.19 -4.07 -18.52
N LEU A 13 4.36 -4.95 -19.06
CA LEU A 13 4.21 -6.32 -18.56
C LEU A 13 5.58 -6.99 -18.34
N GLY A 14 5.74 -7.66 -17.21
CA GLY A 14 7.00 -8.30 -16.80
C GLY A 14 8.08 -7.32 -16.31
N GLY A 15 7.84 -6.00 -16.38
CA GLY A 15 8.74 -4.99 -15.85
C GLY A 15 8.82 -5.02 -14.33
N LYS A 16 9.97 -4.62 -13.77
CA LYS A 16 10.14 -4.47 -12.32
C LYS A 16 9.79 -3.06 -11.90
N VAL A 17 9.06 -2.93 -10.81
CA VAL A 17 8.66 -1.63 -10.24
C VAL A 17 9.14 -1.49 -8.80
N THR A 18 9.41 -0.24 -8.44
CA THR A 18 9.67 0.13 -7.05
C THR A 18 8.84 1.33 -6.65
N PHE A 19 8.47 1.38 -5.38
CA PHE A 19 7.65 2.44 -4.81
C PHE A 19 8.47 3.21 -3.78
N GLY A 20 8.51 4.54 -3.92
CA GLY A 20 9.12 5.44 -2.95
C GLY A 20 8.04 6.13 -2.13
N VAL A 21 8.14 6.08 -0.80
CA VAL A 21 7.17 6.74 0.09
C VAL A 21 7.89 7.66 1.07
N THR A 22 7.43 8.91 1.18
CA THR A 22 7.89 9.83 2.23
C THR A 22 6.73 10.27 3.12
N ALA A 23 7.00 10.38 4.42
CA ALA A 23 6.02 10.82 5.41
C ALA A 23 6.58 11.93 6.30
N ARG A 24 5.68 12.78 6.82
CA ARG A 24 6.02 13.85 7.78
C ARG A 24 5.89 13.39 9.24
N LYS A 25 5.15 12.31 9.47
CA LYS A 25 4.93 11.68 10.78
C LYS A 25 5.28 10.19 10.66
N PRO A 26 5.72 9.54 11.75
CA PRO A 26 5.92 8.10 11.74
C PRO A 26 4.58 7.38 11.55
N GLY A 27 4.61 6.18 10.96
CA GLY A 27 3.44 5.34 10.83
C GLY A 27 3.71 4.06 10.06
N TYR A 28 2.72 3.19 10.00
CA TYR A 28 2.79 1.88 9.38
C TYR A 28 2.21 1.95 7.97
N LEU A 29 3.06 1.73 6.97
CA LEU A 29 2.71 1.82 5.57
C LEU A 29 2.01 0.55 5.10
N ILE A 30 0.93 0.73 4.37
CA ILE A 30 0.30 -0.28 3.54
C ILE A 30 0.27 0.25 2.10
N LEU A 31 0.68 -0.57 1.14
CA LEU A 31 0.50 -0.30 -0.29
C LEU A 31 -0.57 -1.22 -0.83
N VAL A 32 -1.57 -0.62 -1.47
CA VAL A 32 -2.69 -1.30 -2.09
C VAL A 32 -2.68 -0.98 -3.58
N ASP A 33 -2.75 -2.03 -4.39
CA ASP A 33 -2.99 -1.94 -5.83
C ASP A 33 -4.48 -2.08 -6.11
N VAL A 34 -5.00 -1.26 -7.01
CA VAL A 34 -6.30 -1.44 -7.64
C VAL A 34 -6.05 -1.63 -9.14
N ASP A 35 -6.28 -2.84 -9.63
CA ASP A 35 -6.02 -3.16 -11.03
C ASP A 35 -7.10 -2.63 -11.99
N ALA A 36 -6.91 -2.84 -13.29
CA ALA A 36 -7.85 -2.41 -14.34
C ALA A 36 -9.23 -3.09 -14.30
N GLU A 37 -9.37 -4.14 -13.49
CA GLU A 37 -10.64 -4.81 -13.22
C GLU A 37 -11.31 -4.29 -11.96
N GLY A 38 -10.65 -3.41 -11.20
CA GLY A 38 -11.13 -2.91 -9.93
C GLY A 38 -10.89 -3.90 -8.80
N ARG A 39 -9.95 -4.84 -8.91
CA ARG A 39 -9.60 -5.74 -7.82
C ARG A 39 -8.58 -5.04 -6.92
N MET A 40 -8.87 -4.98 -5.63
CA MET A 40 -7.94 -4.46 -4.64
C MET A 40 -7.02 -5.57 -4.13
N SER A 41 -5.73 -5.30 -4.05
CA SER A 41 -4.78 -6.23 -3.44
C SER A 41 -3.74 -5.48 -2.61
N GLN A 42 -3.44 -5.99 -1.40
CA GLN A 42 -2.37 -5.44 -0.59
C GLN A 42 -1.04 -5.97 -1.14
N ILE A 43 -0.28 -5.10 -1.79
CA ILE A 43 1.03 -5.48 -2.33
C ILE A 43 2.13 -5.34 -1.29
N PHE A 44 1.97 -4.50 -0.25
CA PHE A 44 2.95 -4.37 0.82
C PHE A 44 2.31 -3.98 2.17
N PRO A 45 2.73 -4.62 3.28
CA PRO A 45 3.41 -5.93 3.33
C PRO A 45 2.58 -7.03 2.65
N THR A 46 3.21 -8.09 2.18
CA THR A 46 2.46 -9.32 1.84
C THR A 46 2.48 -10.28 3.03
N PRO A 47 1.51 -11.22 3.14
CA PRO A 47 1.53 -12.26 4.16
C PRO A 47 2.84 -13.07 4.18
N GLU A 48 3.41 -13.36 3.02
CA GLU A 48 4.68 -14.10 2.88
C GLU A 48 5.85 -13.31 3.46
N LEU A 49 5.90 -11.99 3.21
CA LEU A 49 6.94 -11.13 3.75
C LEU A 49 6.82 -10.99 5.27
N LEU A 50 5.58 -10.95 5.78
CA LEU A 50 5.31 -10.90 7.23
C LEU A 50 5.70 -12.21 7.93
N ALA A 51 5.42 -13.36 7.33
CA ALA A 51 5.83 -14.66 7.87
C ALA A 51 7.35 -14.78 8.04
N GLN A 52 8.11 -14.07 7.19
CA GLN A 52 9.58 -14.02 7.23
C GLN A 52 10.15 -12.85 8.04
N SER A 53 9.29 -12.09 8.72
CA SER A 53 9.70 -10.88 9.44
C SER A 53 10.05 -11.12 10.90
N ASP A 54 9.76 -12.29 11.46
CA ASP A 54 9.90 -12.62 12.88
C ASP A 54 9.19 -11.60 13.80
N GLY A 55 8.04 -11.10 13.35
CA GLY A 55 7.22 -10.12 14.09
C GLY A 55 7.72 -8.67 14.03
N ARG A 56 8.80 -8.39 13.28
CA ARG A 56 9.34 -7.03 13.11
C ARG A 56 8.36 -6.11 12.39
N ASP A 57 8.45 -4.82 12.72
CA ASP A 57 7.70 -3.77 12.04
C ASP A 57 8.34 -3.39 10.71
N ILE A 58 8.22 -4.29 9.74
CA ILE A 58 8.85 -4.15 8.42
C ILE A 58 8.27 -3.03 7.56
N ASN A 59 7.13 -2.46 7.98
CA ASN A 59 6.44 -1.37 7.30
C ASN A 59 6.41 -0.06 8.08
N LEU A 60 7.20 0.06 9.17
CA LEU A 60 7.30 1.31 9.91
C LEU A 60 8.09 2.35 9.10
N VAL A 61 7.40 3.39 8.65
CA VAL A 61 7.97 4.56 7.98
C VAL A 61 8.40 5.59 9.03
N LYS A 62 9.60 6.13 8.86
CA LYS A 62 10.13 7.22 9.69
C LYS A 62 10.03 8.56 8.95
N PRO A 63 9.76 9.67 9.66
CA PRO A 63 9.73 10.99 9.04
C PRO A 63 11.03 11.36 8.32
N GLY A 64 10.91 12.01 7.16
CA GLY A 64 12.06 12.60 6.45
C GLY A 64 13.01 11.61 5.76
N VAL A 65 12.73 10.31 5.82
CA VAL A 65 13.48 9.26 5.11
C VAL A 65 12.56 8.64 4.08
N GLU A 66 13.05 8.48 2.85
CA GLU A 66 12.31 7.74 1.83
C GLU A 66 12.29 6.26 2.18
N PHE A 67 11.08 5.73 2.31
CA PHE A 67 10.83 4.32 2.49
C PHE A 67 10.59 3.67 1.12
N VAL A 68 11.50 2.78 0.73
CA VAL A 68 11.47 2.15 -0.60
C VAL A 68 10.93 0.73 -0.52
N VAL A 69 10.00 0.39 -1.41
CA VAL A 69 9.35 -0.92 -1.53
C VAL A 69 9.64 -1.50 -2.94
N PRO A 70 10.13 -2.75 -3.06
CA PRO A 70 10.52 -3.65 -1.99
C PRO A 70 11.72 -3.09 -1.21
N THR A 71 11.74 -3.35 0.10
CA THR A 71 12.83 -2.92 0.99
C THR A 71 14.13 -3.64 0.63
N PRO A 72 15.32 -3.08 0.93
CA PRO A 72 16.59 -3.77 0.67
C PRO A 72 16.66 -5.18 1.26
N ALA A 73 16.14 -5.36 2.48
CA ALA A 73 16.06 -6.67 3.12
C ALA A 73 15.12 -7.64 2.39
N ALA A 74 13.99 -7.16 1.85
CA ALA A 74 13.10 -7.98 1.04
C ALA A 74 13.77 -8.38 -0.30
N ARG A 75 14.44 -7.45 -0.97
CA ARG A 75 15.16 -7.74 -2.23
C ARG A 75 16.28 -8.76 -2.05
N GLN A 76 17.02 -8.71 -0.94
CA GLN A 76 18.04 -9.70 -0.61
C GLN A 76 17.48 -11.12 -0.45
N ARG A 77 16.17 -11.25 -0.18
CA ARG A 77 15.44 -12.52 -0.12
C ARG A 77 14.73 -12.86 -1.43
N GLY A 78 14.96 -12.09 -2.49
CA GLY A 78 14.37 -12.32 -3.82
C GLY A 78 12.99 -11.70 -4.04
N PHE A 79 12.49 -10.86 -3.12
CA PHE A 79 11.21 -10.18 -3.34
C PHE A 79 11.37 -9.01 -4.32
N GLU A 80 10.64 -9.10 -5.43
CA GLU A 80 10.55 -8.07 -6.46
C GLU A 80 9.08 -7.91 -6.86
N TYR A 81 8.65 -6.67 -7.14
CA TYR A 81 7.34 -6.45 -7.76
C TYR A 81 7.51 -6.47 -9.26
N VAL A 82 6.94 -7.50 -9.88
CA VAL A 82 6.89 -7.69 -11.32
C VAL A 82 5.48 -7.36 -11.79
N VAL A 83 5.37 -6.50 -12.79
CA VAL A 83 4.11 -6.10 -13.38
C VAL A 83 3.44 -7.29 -14.06
N SER A 84 2.21 -7.58 -13.66
CA SER A 84 1.41 -8.69 -14.20
C SER A 84 0.10 -8.19 -14.81
N PRO A 85 -0.59 -9.00 -15.64
CA PRO A 85 -1.93 -8.68 -16.13
C PRO A 85 -2.93 -8.40 -15.00
N PRO A 86 -4.04 -7.68 -15.27
CA PRO A 86 -4.49 -7.18 -16.58
C PRO A 86 -3.75 -5.92 -17.05
N THR A 87 -3.60 -5.76 -18.37
CA THR A 87 -3.16 -4.49 -18.96
C THR A 87 -4.23 -3.42 -18.83
N GLY A 88 -3.84 -2.15 -18.72
CA GLY A 88 -4.77 -1.03 -18.63
C GLY A 88 -4.40 -0.07 -17.51
N SER A 89 -5.36 0.79 -17.15
CA SER A 89 -5.21 1.77 -16.08
C SER A 89 -5.40 1.11 -14.71
N ALA A 90 -4.51 1.42 -13.79
CA ALA A 90 -4.53 0.94 -12.41
C ALA A 90 -4.15 2.07 -11.45
N VAL A 91 -4.38 1.85 -10.16
CA VAL A 91 -4.14 2.85 -9.12
C VAL A 91 -3.35 2.23 -7.98
N MET A 92 -2.19 2.84 -7.66
CA MET A 92 -1.42 2.51 -6.47
C MET A 92 -1.75 3.48 -5.34
N ILE A 93 -1.95 2.93 -4.15
CA ILE A 93 -2.45 3.67 -2.99
C ILE A 93 -1.55 3.40 -1.80
N ALA A 94 -0.94 4.45 -1.27
CA ALA A 94 -0.22 4.41 -0.02
C ALA A 94 -1.13 4.83 1.13
N ILE A 95 -1.28 3.96 2.12
CA ILE A 95 -2.04 4.18 3.35
C ILE A 95 -1.05 4.18 4.51
N LEU A 96 -1.10 5.18 5.37
CA LEU A 96 -0.28 5.23 6.58
C LEU A 96 -1.17 5.24 7.80
N SER A 97 -1.02 4.22 8.64
CA SER A 97 -1.67 4.11 9.94
C SER A 97 -0.75 4.68 11.03
N GLU A 98 -1.28 5.48 11.96
CA GLU A 98 -0.50 5.88 13.15
C GLU A 98 -0.33 4.74 14.15
N ARG A 99 -1.22 3.73 14.12
CA ARG A 99 -1.17 2.53 14.96
C ARG A 99 -0.55 1.36 14.21
N ARG A 100 -0.05 0.39 14.98
CA ARG A 100 0.57 -0.81 14.41
C ARG A 100 -0.45 -1.60 13.61
N LEU A 101 -0.23 -1.67 12.31
CA LEU A 101 -1.08 -2.38 11.36
C LEU A 101 -0.20 -2.94 10.24
N GLN A 102 -0.39 -4.22 9.93
CA GLN A 102 0.42 -4.91 8.92
C GLN A 102 -0.41 -5.52 7.79
N LEU A 103 -1.68 -5.81 8.04
CA LEU A 103 -2.63 -6.34 7.06
C LEU A 103 -3.94 -5.58 7.19
N LEU A 104 -4.58 -5.37 6.03
CA LEU A 104 -5.93 -4.85 5.91
C LEU A 104 -6.82 -5.92 5.31
N ASP A 105 -8.02 -6.07 5.87
CA ASP A 105 -9.09 -6.83 5.23
C ASP A 105 -9.74 -5.92 4.18
N LEU A 106 -9.20 -5.97 2.96
CA LEU A 106 -9.60 -5.06 1.88
C LEU A 106 -11.03 -5.36 1.43
N PRO A 107 -11.85 -4.32 1.18
CA PRO A 107 -13.22 -4.52 0.76
C PRO A 107 -13.27 -4.97 -0.70
N ASP A 108 -14.32 -5.72 -1.03
CA ASP A 108 -14.69 -5.93 -2.43
C ASP A 108 -15.22 -4.63 -3.03
N LEU A 109 -14.70 -4.25 -4.19
CA LEU A 109 -15.21 -3.08 -4.90
C LEU A 109 -16.56 -3.41 -5.54
N PRO A 110 -17.63 -2.66 -5.22
CA PRO A 110 -18.96 -2.91 -5.78
C PRO A 110 -19.03 -2.59 -7.29
N ARG A 111 -18.07 -1.83 -7.81
CA ARG A 111 -17.92 -1.47 -9.22
C ARG A 111 -16.48 -1.08 -9.54
N LYS A 112 -16.12 -1.10 -10.82
CA LYS A 112 -14.83 -0.56 -11.29
C LYS A 112 -14.72 0.93 -10.94
N LEU A 113 -13.64 1.30 -10.26
CA LEU A 113 -13.29 2.69 -9.99
C LEU A 113 -12.96 3.38 -11.32
N GLN A 114 -13.58 4.53 -11.58
CA GLN A 114 -13.43 5.24 -12.84
C GLN A 114 -12.18 6.13 -12.85
N ASP A 115 -11.82 6.70 -11.70
CA ASP A 115 -10.67 7.58 -11.56
C ASP A 115 -10.04 7.56 -10.14
N GLN A 116 -8.94 8.30 -10.02
CA GLN A 116 -8.18 8.44 -8.78
C GLN A 116 -8.98 9.10 -7.64
N ALA A 117 -9.88 10.03 -7.95
CA ALA A 117 -10.65 10.74 -6.93
C ALA A 117 -11.72 9.83 -6.32
N GLU A 118 -12.39 9.02 -7.15
CA GLU A 118 -13.32 7.99 -6.70
C GLU A 118 -12.61 6.95 -5.80
N ALA A 119 -11.44 6.48 -6.23
CA ALA A 119 -10.62 5.52 -5.47
C ALA A 119 -10.27 6.05 -4.07
N LEU A 120 -9.79 7.30 -4.01
CA LEU A 120 -9.42 7.94 -2.76
C LEU A 120 -10.64 8.18 -1.85
N SER A 121 -11.76 8.63 -2.42
CA SER A 121 -12.99 8.89 -1.67
C SER A 121 -13.52 7.62 -1.03
N TYR A 122 -13.62 6.54 -1.81
CA TYR A 122 -14.08 5.23 -1.33
C TYR A 122 -13.20 4.70 -0.20
N LEU A 123 -11.88 4.72 -0.37
CA LEU A 123 -10.96 4.23 0.66
C LEU A 123 -10.93 5.10 1.90
N THR A 124 -11.07 6.42 1.76
CA THR A 124 -11.17 7.33 2.91
C THR A 124 -12.42 7.02 3.72
N ALA A 125 -13.55 6.75 3.06
CA ALA A 125 -14.78 6.33 3.73
C ALA A 125 -14.60 4.98 4.44
N TRP A 126 -14.12 3.96 3.72
CA TRP A 126 -13.91 2.62 4.26
C TRP A 126 -12.92 2.62 5.45
N THR A 127 -11.75 3.26 5.32
CA THR A 127 -10.75 3.31 6.41
C THR A 127 -11.25 4.07 7.64
N SER A 128 -12.19 5.03 7.50
CA SER A 128 -12.76 5.75 8.65
C SER A 128 -13.57 4.84 9.58
N GLU A 129 -14.11 3.76 9.05
CA GLU A 129 -14.89 2.76 9.80
C GLU A 129 -14.00 1.75 10.51
N LEU A 130 -12.77 1.56 10.02
CA LEU A 130 -11.83 0.63 10.61
C LEU A 130 -11.45 1.02 12.04
N ARG A 131 -11.25 -0.02 12.85
CA ARG A 131 -10.70 0.11 14.19
C ARG A 131 -9.45 -0.75 14.28
N VAL A 132 -8.40 -0.19 14.86
CA VAL A 132 -7.12 -0.89 15.04
C VAL A 132 -6.98 -1.25 16.52
N PRO A 133 -6.51 -2.46 16.86
CA PRO A 133 -6.22 -2.81 18.24
C PRO A 133 -5.21 -1.85 18.85
N ASP A 134 -5.50 -1.37 20.05
CA ASP A 134 -4.55 -0.64 20.86
C ASP A 134 -3.47 -1.60 21.41
N ASN A 135 -2.20 -1.27 21.20
CA ASN A 135 -1.07 -2.16 21.54
C ASN A 135 -0.98 -2.50 23.03
N GLY A 136 -1.49 -1.66 23.93
CA GLY A 136 -1.43 -1.88 25.37
C GLY A 136 -2.66 -2.57 25.94
N SER A 137 -3.85 -2.26 25.41
CA SER A 137 -5.12 -2.72 25.97
C SER A 137 -5.86 -3.76 25.13
N GLY A 138 -5.45 -3.97 23.87
CA GLY A 138 -6.15 -4.83 22.91
C GLY A 138 -7.51 -4.29 22.45
N LYS A 139 -7.96 -3.14 22.98
CA LYS A 139 -9.24 -2.53 22.62
C LYS A 139 -9.18 -1.99 21.19
N LEU A 140 -10.26 -2.20 20.44
CA LEU A 140 -10.42 -1.63 19.11
C LEU A 140 -10.71 -0.13 19.22
N VAL A 141 -9.84 0.69 18.64
CA VAL A 141 -9.92 2.16 18.72
C VAL A 141 -9.80 2.79 17.33
N THR A 142 -10.18 4.06 17.23
CA THR A 142 -9.98 4.83 16.00
C THR A 142 -8.49 5.01 15.71
N ASN A 143 -8.19 5.24 14.43
CA ASN A 143 -6.85 5.42 13.93
C ASN A 143 -6.84 6.62 12.99
N ASN A 144 -5.84 7.50 13.11
CA ASN A 144 -5.60 8.50 12.09
C ASN A 144 -4.94 7.86 10.87
N TRP A 145 -5.49 8.18 9.71
CA TRP A 145 -5.01 7.70 8.43
C TRP A 145 -4.42 8.85 7.62
N SER A 146 -3.44 8.55 6.78
CA SER A 146 -2.98 9.44 5.73
C SER A 146 -2.91 8.66 4.43
N PHE A 147 -3.06 9.36 3.31
CA PHE A 147 -3.08 8.74 1.99
C PHE A 147 -2.19 9.51 1.00
N ASP A 148 -1.66 8.80 0.02
CA ASP A 148 -1.34 9.36 -1.31
C ASP A 148 -1.68 8.32 -2.38
N VAL A 149 -2.07 8.80 -3.54
CA VAL A 149 -2.60 7.97 -4.64
C VAL A 149 -1.88 8.32 -5.93
N LYS A 150 -1.51 7.30 -6.71
CA LYS A 150 -0.89 7.45 -8.03
C LYS A 150 -1.53 6.50 -9.02
N SER A 151 -2.12 7.05 -10.07
CA SER A 151 -2.49 6.27 -11.25
C SER A 151 -1.25 5.81 -12.01
N TYR A 152 -1.33 4.63 -12.58
CA TYR A 152 -0.35 4.09 -13.51
C TYR A 152 -1.04 3.26 -14.60
N SER A 153 -0.28 2.86 -15.61
CA SER A 153 -0.77 2.10 -16.75
C SER A 153 0.18 0.95 -17.07
N ILE A 154 -0.39 -0.22 -17.32
CA ILE A 154 0.33 -1.41 -17.76
C ILE A 154 0.14 -1.55 -19.27
N LYS A 155 1.24 -1.60 -20.00
CA LYS A 155 1.30 -1.81 -21.46
C LYS A 155 1.91 -3.15 -21.83
#